data_AF-A0A957SR64-F1
#
_entry.id   AF-A0A957SR64-F1
#
_cell.length_a   1.000
_cell.length_b   1.000
_cell.length_c   1.000
_cell.angle_alpha   90.00
_cell.angle_beta   90.00
_cell.angle_gamma   90.00
#
_symmetry.space_group_name_H-M   'P 1'
#
loop_
_entity.id
_entity.type
_entity.pdbx_description
1 polymer ?
#
loop_
_entity_poly.entity_id
_entity_poly.type
_entity_poly.pdbx_seq_one_letter_code
_entity_poly.pdbx_strand_id
1 'polypeptide(L)' 'TKREIYALLRELAADGAAVVLYTSELAEIPLVCDRVLVMHDGQIVDEQEAALATESSMLTAAHGLNQ' A
#
# COMPACT_ATOMS: atom_id res chain seq x y z
N THR A 1 4.29 -18.39 7.50
CA THR A 1 4.23 -18.12 6.05
C THR A 1 3.81 -16.68 5.79
N LYS A 2 3.92 -16.16 4.56
CA LYS A 2 3.60 -14.75 4.25
C LYS A 2 2.14 -14.37 4.54
N ARG A 3 1.21 -15.29 4.26
CA ARG A 3 -0.21 -15.13 4.57
C ARG A 3 -0.51 -15.01 6.07
N GLU A 4 0.27 -15.68 6.92
CA GLU A 4 0.11 -15.55 8.39
C GLU A 4 0.53 -14.16 8.87
N ILE A 5 1.59 -13.59 8.29
CA ILE A 5 2.00 -12.21 8.59
C ILE A 5 0.88 -11.24 8.21
N TYR A 6 0.24 -11.42 7.05
CA TYR A 6 -0.85 -10.56 6.61
C TYR A 6 -2.10 -10.65 7.47
N ALA A 7 -2.45 -11.86 7.92
CA ALA A 7 -3.50 -12.04 8.89
C ALA A 7 -3.19 -11.29 10.20
N LEU A 8 -1.96 -11.39 10.70
CA LEU A 8 -1.53 -10.70 11.92
C LEU A 8 -1.56 -9.17 11.76
N LEU A 9 -1.08 -8.62 10.63
CA LEU A 9 -1.11 -7.18 10.37
C LEU A 9 -2.56 -6.66 10.35
N ARG A 10 -3.48 -7.42 9.77
CA ARG A 10 -4.91 -7.10 9.72
C ARG A 10 -5.57 -7.18 11.10
N GLU A 11 -5.19 -8.17 11.92
CA GLU A 11 -5.66 -8.30 13.30
C GLU A 11 -5.20 -7.10 14.14
N LEU A 12 -3.92 -6.75 14.07
CA LEU A 12 -3.38 -5.57 14.75
C LEU A 12 -4.09 -4.28 14.34
N ALA A 13 -4.33 -4.09 13.04
CA ALA A 13 -5.06 -2.94 12.54
C ALA A 13 -6.52 -2.91 13.04
N ALA A 14 -7.20 -4.06 13.05
CA ALA A 14 -8.56 -4.19 13.57
C ALA A 14 -8.65 -3.90 15.08
N ASP A 15 -7.59 -4.19 15.83
CA ASP A 15 -7.44 -3.87 17.26
C ASP A 15 -7.07 -2.38 17.51
N GLY A 16 -7.01 -1.57 16.46
CA GLY A 16 -6.79 -0.13 16.53
C GLY A 16 -5.33 0.32 16.42
N ALA A 17 -4.41 -0.59 16.12
CA ALA A 17 -3.02 -0.21 15.85
C ALA A 17 -2.87 0.44 14.47
N ALA A 18 -2.03 1.47 14.37
CA ALA A 18 -1.58 1.97 13.08
C ALA A 18 -0.42 1.09 12.56
N VAL A 19 -0.55 0.58 11.34
CA VAL A 19 0.46 -0.27 10.69
C VAL A 19 0.95 0.42 9.42
N VAL A 20 2.28 0.57 9.29
CA VAL A 20 2.92 1.02 8.06
C VAL A 20 3.61 -0.17 7.41
N LEU A 21 3.12 -0.58 6.24
CA LEU A 21 3.71 -1.63 5.44
C LEU A 21 4.51 -1.02 4.29
N TYR A 22 5.80 -1.38 4.20
CA TYR A 22 6.65 -1.12 3.04
C TYR A 22 7.07 -2.45 2.42
N THR A 23 6.79 -2.64 1.13
CA THR A 23 7.06 -3.87 0.40
C THR A 23 7.36 -3.58 -1.07
N SER A 24 8.16 -4.44 -1.69
CA SER A 24 8.38 -4.45 -3.14
C SER A 24 7.33 -5.25 -3.92
N GLU A 25 6.43 -5.94 -3.22
CA GLU A 25 5.42 -6.83 -3.82
C GLU A 25 4.08 -6.12 -3.93
N LEU A 26 3.98 -5.22 -4.91
CA LEU A 26 2.84 -4.33 -5.10
C LEU A 26 1.50 -5.06 -5.25
N ALA A 27 1.50 -6.24 -5.87
CA ALA A 27 0.31 -7.06 -6.09
C ALA A 27 -0.39 -7.49 -4.77
N GLU A 28 0.29 -7.39 -3.64
CA GLU A 28 -0.26 -7.79 -2.34
C GLU A 28 -0.78 -6.62 -1.52
N ILE A 29 -0.43 -5.39 -1.88
CA ILE A 29 -0.89 -4.20 -1.16
C ILE A 29 -2.43 -4.14 -1.06
N PRO A 30 -3.20 -4.41 -2.13
CA PRO A 30 -4.67 -4.45 -2.06
C PRO A 30 -5.24 -5.53 -1.12
N LEU A 31 -4.45 -6.56 -0.78
CA LEU A 31 -4.89 -7.67 0.06
C LEU A 31 -4.70 -7.37 1.55
N VAL A 32 -3.86 -6.39 1.90
CA VAL A 32 -3.38 -6.19 3.27
C VAL A 32 -3.67 -4.79 3.79
N CYS A 33 -3.54 -3.77 2.94
CA CYS A 33 -3.64 -2.37 3.35
C CYS A 33 -5.06 -1.82 3.19
N ASP A 34 -5.36 -0.73 3.89
CA ASP A 34 -6.58 0.05 3.69
C ASP A 34 -6.36 1.20 2.69
N ARG A 35 -5.16 1.79 2.70
CA ARG A 35 -4.74 2.89 1.83
C ARG A 35 -3.32 2.71 1.33
N VAL A 36 -3.00 3.38 0.24
CA VAL A 36 -1.67 3.44 -0.36
C VAL A 36 -1.24 4.89 -0.51
N LEU A 37 -0.06 5.21 0.03
CA LEU A 37 0.58 6.50 -0.16
C LEU A 37 1.77 6.28 -1.08
N VAL A 38 1.79 6.97 -2.23
CA VAL A 38 2.90 6.87 -3.18
C VAL A 38 3.81 8.06 -3.01
N MET A 39 5.10 7.78 -2.83
CA MET A 39 6.13 8.80 -2.63
C MET A 39 7.06 8.88 -3.85
N HIS A 40 7.30 10.10 -4.32
CA HIS A 40 8.27 10.42 -5.37
C HIS A 40 9.04 11.69 -4.97
N ASP A 41 10.36 11.70 -5.13
CA ASP A 41 11.25 12.81 -4.74
C ASP A 41 11.01 13.36 -3.32
N GLY A 42 10.77 12.45 -2.36
CA GLY A 42 10.58 12.79 -0.95
C GLY A 42 9.22 13.43 -0.63
N GLN A 43 8.28 13.42 -1.56
CA GLN A 43 6.94 13.94 -1.38
C GLN A 43 5.89 12.86 -1.65
N ILE A 44 4.78 12.89 -0.90
CA ILE A 44 3.61 12.08 -1.24
C ILE A 44 2.96 12.73 -2.46
N VAL A 45 2.93 12.00 -3.56
CA VAL A 45 2.41 12.46 -4.85
C VAL A 45 1.04 11.88 -5.17
N ASP A 46 0.63 10.82 -4.46
CA ASP A 46 -0.66 10.18 -4.66
C ASP A 46 -1.14 9.45 -3.40
N GLU A 47 -2.46 9.39 -3.22
CA GLU A 47 -3.13 8.62 -2.18
C GLU A 47 -4.27 7.83 -2.82
N GLN A 48 -4.22 6.51 -2.70
CA GLN A 48 -5.19 5.59 -3.30
C GLN A 48 -5.85 4.75 -2.20
N GLU A 49 -7.15 4.45 -2.36
CA GLU A 49 -7.76 3.35 -1.62
C GLU A 49 -7.08 2.04 -2.06
N ALA A 50 -6.63 1.21 -1.12
CA ALA A 50 -5.89 0.00 -1.46
C ALA A 50 -6.71 -0.96 -2.33
N ALA A 51 -8.04 -0.97 -2.17
CA ALA A 51 -8.96 -1.77 -2.97
C ALA A 51 -8.98 -1.38 -4.47
N LEU A 52 -8.58 -0.15 -4.80
CA LEU A 52 -8.52 0.39 -6.17
C LEU A 52 -7.09 0.51 -6.69
N ALA A 53 -6.08 0.30 -5.83
CA ALA A 53 -4.68 0.43 -6.16
C ALA A 53 -4.20 -0.75 -7.01
N THR A 54 -4.00 -0.50 -8.30
CA THR A 54 -3.40 -1.49 -9.21
C THR A 54 -1.89 -1.33 -9.23
N GLU A 55 -1.16 -2.37 -9.59
CA GLU A 55 0.29 -2.29 -9.79
C GLU A 55 0.65 -1.17 -10.79
N SER A 56 -0.10 -1.07 -11.89
CA SER A 56 0.10 -0.01 -12.88
C SER A 56 -0.16 1.39 -12.31
N SER A 57 -1.23 1.61 -11.55
CA SER A 57 -1.53 2.94 -11.00
C SER A 57 -0.48 3.38 -9.98
N MET A 58 0.00 2.46 -9.15
CA MET A 58 1.06 2.73 -8.18
C MET A 58 2.40 3.03 -8.86
N LEU A 59 2.77 2.26 -9.89
CA LEU A 59 4.00 2.49 -10.65
C LEU A 59 3.96 3.83 -11.42
N THR A 60 2.84 4.13 -12.08
CA THR A 60 2.68 5.42 -12.78
C THR A 60 2.84 6.60 -11.81
N ALA A 61 2.21 6.54 -10.63
CA ALA A 61 2.37 7.55 -9.59
C ALA A 61 3.84 7.65 -9.10
N ALA A 62 4.50 6.52 -8.84
CA ALA A 62 5.86 6.47 -8.33
C ALA A 62 6.92 6.99 -9.31
N HIS A 63 6.59 7.00 -10.61
CA HIS A 63 7.43 7.56 -11.67
C HIS A 63 7.08 9.02 -12.02
N GLY A 64 6.10 9.64 -11.35
CA GLY A 64 5.67 11.01 -11.64
C GLY A 64 4.94 11.16 -12.98
N LEU A 65 4.35 10.06 -13.48
CA LEU A 65 3.69 9.99 -14.78
C LEU A 65 2.17 10.31 -14.72
N ASN A 66 1.63 10.61 -13.54
CA ASN A 66 0.24 11.04 -13.33
C ASN A 66 0.08 12.57 -13.57
N GLN A 67 0.51 13.08 -14.72
CA GLN A 67 0.30 14.48 -15.14
C GLN A 67 -0.75 14.59 -16.24
#